data_AF-A0A378HZK2-F1
#
_entry.id   AF-A0A378HZK2-F1
#
_cell.length_a   1.000
_cell.length_b   1.000
_cell.length_c   1.000
_cell.angle_alpha   90.00
_cell.angle_beta   90.00
_cell.angle_gamma   90.00
#
_symmetry.space_group_name_H-M   'P 1'
#
loop_
_entity.id
_entity.type
_entity.pdbx_description
1 polymer ?
#
loop_
_entity_poly.entity_id
_entity_poly.type
_entity_poly.pdbx_seq_one_letter_code
_entity_poly.pdbx_strand_id
1 'polypeptide(L)'
;MRKNNRLSNLFNKFATLSCNLAGSPWSFLIALLFILVWAITGPIFNYSDTWQLIINTGTTIITFLMVFLIQHTQNRDTKILNLKLDELIKSQRNANNSSIDLDKLDDEELKILEKEYKKLCKNKVIK
;
A
#
# COMPACT_ATOMS: atom_id res chain seq x y z
N MET A 1 12.83 11.72 -22.35
CA MET A 1 11.55 12.42 -22.09
C MET A 1 11.46 12.78 -20.61
N ARG A 2 11.63 14.07 -20.25
CA ARG A 2 11.65 14.56 -18.86
C ARG A 2 10.33 15.29 -18.56
N LYS A 3 9.27 14.55 -18.22
CA LYS A 3 7.93 15.11 -17.99
C LYS A 3 7.58 15.07 -16.49
N ASN A 4 7.50 16.26 -15.89
CA ASN A 4 6.80 16.60 -14.65
C ASN A 4 7.19 15.94 -13.31
N ASN A 5 8.47 16.01 -12.93
CA ASN A 5 8.97 15.44 -11.66
C ASN A 5 8.52 16.17 -10.38
N ARG A 6 8.06 17.44 -10.45
CA ARG A 6 7.73 18.20 -9.22
C ARG A 6 6.43 17.74 -8.56
N LEU A 7 5.36 17.58 -9.33
CA LEU A 7 4.06 17.16 -8.78
C LEU A 7 4.10 15.72 -8.27
N SER A 8 4.72 14.80 -9.01
CA SER A 8 4.91 13.42 -8.54
C SER A 8 5.76 13.36 -7.28
N ASN A 9 6.87 14.13 -7.20
CA ASN A 9 7.69 14.14 -5.99
C ASN A 9 6.98 14.80 -4.79
N LEU A 10 6.20 15.85 -5.00
CA LEU A 10 5.41 16.50 -3.94
C LEU A 10 4.28 15.59 -3.46
N PHE A 11 3.56 14.95 -4.38
CA PHE A 11 2.55 13.96 -4.07
C PHE A 11 3.14 12.77 -3.32
N ASN A 12 4.27 12.22 -3.77
CA ASN A 12 4.99 11.16 -3.08
C ASN A 12 5.36 11.58 -1.66
N LYS A 13 5.95 12.76 -1.47
CA LYS A 13 6.30 13.27 -0.14
C LYS A 13 5.08 13.47 0.74
N PHE A 14 4.00 14.04 0.20
CA PHE A 14 2.75 14.25 0.93
C PHE A 14 2.10 12.93 1.33
N ALA A 15 2.01 11.97 0.40
CA ALA A 15 1.46 10.64 0.64
C ALA A 15 2.25 9.90 1.72
N THR A 16 3.57 9.85 1.59
CA THR A 16 4.43 9.19 2.59
C THR A 16 4.37 9.89 3.95
N LEU A 17 4.35 11.23 3.99
CA LEU A 17 4.19 11.97 5.24
C LEU A 17 2.82 11.70 5.88
N SER A 18 1.75 11.72 5.10
CA SER A 18 0.38 11.48 5.57
C SER A 18 0.21 10.06 6.10
N CYS A 19 0.74 9.05 5.40
CA CYS A 19 0.73 7.66 5.85
C CYS A 19 1.57 7.46 7.12
N ASN A 20 2.76 8.05 7.20
CA ASN A 20 3.62 7.93 8.39
C ASN A 20 3.01 8.64 9.60
N LEU A 21 2.42 9.81 9.40
CA LEU A 21 1.68 10.49 10.45
C LEU A 21 0.49 9.62 10.87
N ALA A 22 -0.38 9.22 9.96
CA ALA A 22 -1.56 8.42 10.28
C ALA A 22 -1.24 7.06 10.94
N GLY A 23 -0.11 6.44 10.61
CA GLY A 23 0.35 5.18 11.23
C GLY A 23 1.03 5.33 12.60
N SER A 24 1.29 6.56 13.06
CA SER A 24 1.94 6.81 14.36
C SER A 24 0.97 6.59 15.53
N PRO A 25 1.40 6.00 16.66
CA PRO A 25 0.61 5.89 17.88
C PRO A 25 0.07 7.25 18.38
N TRP A 26 0.82 8.33 18.15
CA TRP A 26 0.41 9.69 18.51
C TRP A 26 -0.81 10.17 17.71
N SER A 27 -0.93 9.76 16.45
CA SER A 27 -2.07 10.15 15.60
C SER A 27 -3.35 9.45 16.02
N PHE A 28 -3.26 8.21 16.51
CA PHE A 28 -4.40 7.55 17.13
C PHE A 28 -4.89 8.32 18.37
N LEU A 29 -3.95 8.74 19.22
CA LEU A 29 -4.28 9.52 20.43
C LEU A 29 -4.96 10.86 20.09
N ILE A 30 -4.44 11.56 19.08
CA ILE A 30 -5.00 12.83 18.58
C ILE A 30 -6.39 12.61 17.98
N ALA A 31 -6.57 11.57 17.16
CA ALA A 31 -7.87 11.23 16.58
C ALA A 31 -8.90 10.89 17.66
N LEU A 32 -8.49 10.13 18.67
CA LEU A 32 -9.35 9.81 19.82
C LEU A 32 -9.75 11.06 20.58
N LEU A 33 -8.81 11.97 20.86
CA LEU A 33 -9.09 13.23 21.54
C LEU A 33 -10.02 14.12 20.71
N PHE A 34 -9.85 14.14 19.39
CA PHE A 34 -10.73 14.87 18.48
C PHE A 34 -12.18 14.33 18.53
N ILE A 35 -12.35 13.01 18.52
CA ILE A 35 -13.68 12.37 18.66
C ILE A 35 -14.29 12.68 20.03
N LEU A 36 -13.50 12.66 21.12
CA LEU A 36 -13.96 12.99 22.46
C LEU A 36 -14.43 14.45 22.55
N VAL A 37 -13.65 15.39 22.02
CA VAL A 37 -14.03 16.81 21.97
C VAL A 37 -15.33 16.98 21.19
N TRP A 38 -15.44 16.37 20.01
CA TRP A 38 -16.66 16.40 19.21
C TRP A 38 -17.88 15.86 20.00
N ALA A 39 -17.73 14.72 20.68
CA ALA A 39 -18.80 14.13 21.47
C ALA A 39 -19.25 15.03 22.64
N ILE A 40 -18.30 15.69 23.32
CA ILE A 40 -18.56 16.63 24.44
C ILE A 40 -19.20 17.92 23.95
N THR A 41 -18.89 18.37 22.74
CA THR A 41 -19.55 19.55 22.14
C THR A 41 -20.95 19.23 21.60
N GLY A 42 -21.29 17.95 21.40
CA GLY A 42 -22.60 17.51 20.90
C GLY A 42 -23.83 18.06 21.66
N PRO A 43 -23.88 18.04 23.00
CA PRO A 43 -24.97 18.62 23.79
C PRO A 43 -25.18 20.11 23.56
N ILE A 44 -24.13 20.89 23.28
CA ILE A 44 -24.24 22.32 22.98
C ILE A 44 -25.03 22.54 21.68
N PHE A 45 -24.88 21.63 20.72
CA PHE A 45 -25.55 21.65 19.43
C PHE A 45 -26.79 20.75 19.37
N ASN A 46 -27.28 20.26 20.53
CA ASN A 46 -28.40 19.32 20.66
C ASN A 46 -28.28 18.09 19.74
N TYR A 47 -27.06 17.65 19.43
CA TYR A 47 -26.79 16.59 18.45
C TYR A 47 -27.55 16.78 17.11
N SER A 48 -27.65 18.03 16.63
CA SER A 48 -28.37 18.37 15.40
C SER A 48 -27.90 17.57 14.17
N ASP A 49 -28.78 17.46 13.18
CA ASP A 49 -28.47 16.78 11.91
C ASP A 49 -27.25 17.40 11.22
N THR A 50 -27.11 18.72 11.25
CA THR A 50 -25.94 19.42 10.68
C THR A 50 -24.65 19.07 11.44
N TRP A 51 -24.72 18.96 12.76
CA TRP A 51 -23.58 18.59 13.61
C TRP A 51 -23.07 17.18 13.31
N GLN A 52 -23.99 16.22 13.14
CA GLN A 52 -23.65 14.84 12.76
C GLN A 52 -23.20 14.74 11.30
N LEU A 53 -23.83 15.48 10.39
CA LEU A 53 -23.50 15.49 8.97
C LEU A 53 -22.06 15.94 8.74
N ILE A 54 -21.60 16.99 9.43
CA ILE A 54 -20.23 17.51 9.26
C ILE A 54 -19.18 16.45 9.56
N ILE A 55 -19.32 15.71 10.67
CA ILE A 55 -18.33 14.70 11.02
C ILE A 55 -18.41 13.48 10.10
N ASN A 56 -19.63 13.07 9.72
CA ASN A 56 -19.82 11.90 8.87
C ASN A 56 -19.31 12.17 7.45
N THR A 57 -19.72 13.29 6.85
CA THR A 57 -19.26 13.71 5.52
C THR A 57 -17.76 13.97 5.50
N GLY A 58 -17.23 14.69 6.50
CA GLY A 58 -15.80 14.98 6.58
C GLY A 58 -14.95 13.71 6.71
N THR A 59 -15.31 12.82 7.63
CA THR A 59 -14.58 11.55 7.84
C THR A 59 -14.66 10.65 6.60
N THR A 60 -15.80 10.62 5.92
CA THR A 60 -15.96 9.85 4.67
C THR A 60 -15.02 10.35 3.57
N ILE A 61 -14.94 11.66 3.35
CA ILE A 61 -14.01 12.25 2.37
C ILE A 61 -12.56 11.93 2.73
N ILE A 62 -12.18 12.11 4.00
CA ILE A 62 -10.83 11.82 4.48
C ILE A 62 -10.50 10.34 4.27
N THR A 63 -11.42 9.44 4.62
CA THR A 63 -11.25 7.99 4.46
C THR A 63 -11.10 7.61 2.99
N PHE A 64 -11.92 8.18 2.11
CA PHE A 64 -11.82 7.95 0.67
C PHE A 64 -10.45 8.36 0.12
N LEU A 65 -9.95 9.54 0.51
CA LEU A 65 -8.60 9.99 0.14
C LEU A 65 -7.51 9.09 0.74
N MET A 66 -7.67 8.68 2.00
CA MET A 66 -6.75 7.80 2.72
C MET A 66 -6.57 6.46 2.00
N VAL A 67 -7.64 5.87 1.44
CA VAL A 67 -7.55 4.63 0.65
C VAL A 67 -6.58 4.80 -0.53
N PHE A 68 -6.66 5.90 -1.29
CA PHE A 68 -5.72 6.15 -2.39
C PHE A 68 -4.28 6.36 -1.90
N LEU A 69 -4.09 7.07 -0.79
CA LEU A 69 -2.77 7.27 -0.21
C LEU A 69 -2.13 5.96 0.27
N ILE A 70 -2.94 5.11 0.92
CA ILE A 70 -2.53 3.77 1.34
C ILE A 70 -2.19 2.93 0.11
N GLN A 71 -3.06 2.86 -0.90
CA GLN A 71 -2.80 2.11 -2.13
C GLN A 71 -1.53 2.58 -2.83
N HIS A 72 -1.30 3.89 -2.92
CA HIS A 72 -0.09 4.43 -3.53
C HIS A 72 1.18 4.01 -2.76
N THR A 73 1.15 4.14 -1.43
CA THR A 73 2.29 3.77 -0.58
C THR A 73 2.54 2.26 -0.62
N GLN A 74 1.47 1.45 -0.51
CA GLN A 74 1.54 -0.01 -0.60
C GLN A 74 2.06 -0.47 -1.96
N ASN A 75 1.57 0.09 -3.08
CA ASN A 75 2.04 -0.26 -4.41
C ASN A 75 3.53 0.02 -4.59
N ARG A 76 4.03 1.13 -4.03
CA ARG A 76 5.46 1.46 -4.05
C ARG A 76 6.27 0.48 -3.20
N ASP A 77 5.81 0.15 -2.00
CA ASP A 77 6.52 -0.75 -1.09
C ASP A 77 6.58 -2.17 -1.65
N THR A 78 5.48 -2.67 -2.22
CA THR A 78 5.45 -3.97 -2.92
C THR A 78 6.48 -4.03 -4.04
N LYS A 79 6.60 -2.97 -4.85
CA LYS A 79 7.59 -2.91 -5.93
C LYS A 79 9.03 -2.94 -5.40
N ILE A 80 9.30 -2.26 -4.28
CA ILE A 80 10.62 -2.30 -3.63
C ILE A 80 10.92 -3.69 -3.09
N LEU A 81 9.92 -4.37 -2.51
CA LEU A 81 10.06 -5.74 -2.03
C LEU A 81 10.41 -6.71 -3.17
N ASN A 82 9.71 -6.64 -4.31
CA ASN A 82 10.03 -7.46 -5.49
C ASN A 82 11.48 -7.25 -5.94
N LEU A 83 11.93 -6.00 -6.09
CA LEU A 83 13.31 -5.71 -6.51
C LEU A 83 14.37 -6.26 -5.53
N LYS A 84 14.11 -6.19 -4.23
CA LYS A 84 15.00 -6.77 -3.21
C LYS A 84 15.04 -8.30 -3.29
N LEU A 85 13.90 -8.94 -3.55
CA LEU A 85 13.83 -10.39 -3.75
C LEU A 85 14.56 -10.81 -5.02
N ASP A 86 14.40 -10.06 -6.11
CA ASP A 86 15.11 -10.30 -7.37
C ASP A 86 16.63 -10.21 -7.18
N GLU A 87 17.11 -9.23 -6.42
CA GLU A 87 18.53 -9.09 -6.09
C GLU A 87 19.06 -10.29 -5.28
N LEU A 88 18.29 -10.75 -4.28
CA LEU A 88 18.63 -11.94 -3.49
C LEU A 88 18.67 -13.21 -4.35
N ILE A 89 17.67 -13.41 -5.22
CA ILE A 89 17.61 -14.55 -6.16
C ILE A 89 18.82 -14.52 -7.09
N LYS A 90 19.14 -13.35 -7.66
CA LYS A 90 20.30 -13.17 -8.53
C LYS A 90 21.64 -13.43 -7.83
N SER A 91 21.75 -13.14 -6.54
CA SER A 91 22.97 -13.38 -5.74
C SER A 91 23.22 -14.86 -5.43
N GLN A 92 22.20 -15.71 -5.53
CA GLN A 92 22.27 -17.15 -5.27
C GLN A 92 22.79 -17.91 -6.50
N ARG A 93 24.03 -18.46 -6.44
CA ARG A 93 24.70 -19.18 -7.56
C ARG A 93 23.95 -20.36 -8.18
N ASN A 94 22.92 -20.90 -7.55
CA ASN A 94 22.11 -22.05 -8.00
C ASN A 94 20.64 -21.71 -8.28
N ALA A 95 20.24 -20.43 -8.22
CA ALA A 95 18.89 -20.03 -8.59
C ALA A 95 18.77 -19.94 -10.11
N ASN A 96 17.71 -20.53 -10.68
CA ASN A 96 17.40 -20.37 -12.09
C ASN A 96 16.87 -18.95 -12.30
N ASN A 97 17.58 -18.11 -13.07
CA ASN A 97 17.20 -16.70 -13.30
C ASN A 97 15.83 -16.54 -14.00
N SER A 98 15.18 -17.62 -14.40
CA SER A 98 13.81 -17.62 -14.95
C SER A 98 12.73 -17.19 -13.95
N SER A 99 13.04 -17.03 -12.65
CA SER A 99 12.12 -16.50 -11.63
C SER A 99 12.23 -14.99 -11.38
N ILE A 100 13.16 -14.30 -12.03
CA ILE A 100 13.34 -12.86 -11.87
C ILE A 100 12.28 -12.14 -12.71
N ASP A 101 11.66 -11.09 -12.17
CA ASP A 101 10.57 -10.32 -12.82
C ASP A 101 9.24 -11.10 -13.04
N LEU A 102 8.89 -12.04 -12.14
CA LEU A 102 7.58 -12.73 -12.14
C LEU A 102 6.37 -11.78 -12.20
N ASP A 103 6.51 -10.57 -11.67
CA ASP A 103 5.47 -9.54 -11.63
C ASP A 103 5.26 -8.81 -12.97
N LYS A 104 6.11 -9.05 -13.97
CA LYS A 104 6.02 -8.47 -15.32
C LYS A 104 5.58 -9.44 -16.40
N LEU A 105 5.57 -10.74 -16.10
CA LEU A 105 5.14 -11.78 -17.03
C LEU A 105 3.62 -11.71 -17.22
N ASP A 106 3.17 -11.93 -18.45
CA ASP A 106 1.74 -12.05 -18.74
C ASP A 106 1.19 -13.38 -18.19
N ASP A 107 -0.13 -13.47 -18.01
CA ASP A 107 -0.79 -14.63 -17.40
C ASP A 107 -0.46 -15.95 -18.13
N GLU A 108 -0.29 -15.91 -19.45
CA GLU A 108 0.09 -17.08 -20.26
C GLU A 108 1.56 -17.47 -20.04
N GLU A 109 2.46 -16.51 -19.89
CA GLU A 109 3.87 -16.78 -19.61
C GLU A 109 4.06 -17.35 -18.20
N LEU A 110 3.28 -16.84 -17.24
CA LEU A 110 3.26 -17.33 -15.85
C LEU A 110 2.82 -18.80 -15.79
N LYS A 111 1.81 -19.19 -16.57
CA LYS A 111 1.37 -20.60 -16.70
C LYS A 111 2.43 -21.50 -17.31
N ILE A 112 3.18 -21.02 -18.30
CA ILE A 112 4.27 -21.77 -18.92
C ILE A 112 5.37 -22.03 -17.88
N LEU A 113 5.77 -21.00 -17.15
CA LEU A 113 6.78 -21.10 -16.10
C LEU A 113 6.32 -22.01 -14.95
N GLU A 114 5.07 -21.91 -14.51
CA GLU A 114 4.48 -22.81 -13.51
C GLU A 114 4.53 -24.29 -13.96
N LYS A 115 4.22 -24.55 -15.24
CA LYS A 115 4.33 -25.90 -15.82
C LYS A 115 5.77 -26.41 -15.84
N GLU A 116 6.75 -25.57 -16.14
CA GLU A 116 8.17 -25.96 -16.09
C GLU A 116 8.62 -26.26 -14.66
N TYR A 117 8.25 -25.43 -13.67
CA TYR A 117 8.55 -25.67 -12.26
C TYR A 117 7.96 -26.98 -11.76
N LYS A 118 6.69 -27.27 -12.09
CA LYS A 118 6.04 -28.53 -11.72
C LYS A 118 6.78 -29.74 -12.31
N LYS A 119 7.29 -29.65 -13.54
CA LYS A 119 8.09 -30.72 -14.17
C LYS A 119 9.44 -30.91 -13.46
N LEU A 120 10.13 -29.83 -13.12
CA LEU A 120 11.42 -29.87 -12.42
C LEU A 120 11.28 -30.48 -11.01
N CYS A 121 10.26 -30.08 -10.24
CA CYS A 121 9.98 -30.67 -8.93
C CYS A 121 9.63 -32.16 -9.04
N LYS A 122 8.88 -32.57 -10.07
CA LYS A 122 8.52 -33.99 -10.29
C LYS A 122 9.74 -34.85 -10.62
N ASN A 123 10.74 -34.31 -11.33
CA ASN A 123 11.98 -35.01 -11.64
C ASN A 123 12.99 -35.05 -10.47
N LYS A 124 12.92 -34.11 -9.52
CA LYS A 124 13.82 -34.08 -8.35
C LYS A 124 13.44 -35.04 -7.23
N VAL A 125 12.21 -35.56 -7.23
CA VAL A 125 11.70 -36.55 -6.25
C VAL A 125 12.13 -37.99 -6.58
N ILE A 126 12.82 -38.21 -7.70
CA ILE A 126 13.37 -39.52 -8.08
C ILE A 126 14.89 -39.49 -7.97
N LYS A 127 15.41 -39.54 -6.74
CA LYS A 127 16.73 -40.12 -6.46
C LYS A 127 16.86 -40.53 -5.00
#